data_AF-A0A0A2E649-F1
#
_entry.id   AF-A0A0A2E649-F1
#
_cell.length_a   1.000
_cell.length_b   1.000
_cell.length_c   1.000
_cell.angle_alpha   90.00
_cell.angle_beta   90.00
_cell.angle_gamma   90.00
#
_symmetry.space_group_name_H-M   'P 1'
#
loop_
_entity.id
_entity.type
_entity.pdbx_description
1 polymer ?
#
loop_
_entity_poly.entity_id
_entity_poly.type
_entity_poly.pdbx_seq_one_letter_code
_entity_poly.pdbx_strand_id
1 'polypeptide(L)'
;MACKEDHSKVQSIMESLPLDQGGKGRHKCAACAYDLGFQAGYRLEGKIDITNVLDSLKESQAQGQRHKSPHAAFAQGYLDGVNKYYSKR
;
A
#
# COMPACT_ATOMS: atom_id res chain seq x y z
N MET A 1 -7.31 -6.77 -13.65
CA MET A 1 -6.22 -7.73 -13.98
C MET A 1 -5.41 -8.03 -12.74
N ALA A 2 -4.93 -9.26 -12.63
CA ALA A 2 -4.02 -9.78 -11.62
C ALA A 2 -2.74 -8.95 -11.42
N CYS A 3 -2.35 -8.65 -10.18
CA CYS A 3 -1.01 -8.13 -9.85
C CYS A 3 0.06 -9.20 -10.10
N LYS A 4 1.21 -8.80 -10.66
CA LYS A 4 2.34 -9.69 -10.98
C LYS A 4 3.68 -9.17 -10.42
N GLU A 5 3.63 -8.13 -9.61
CA GLU A 5 4.83 -7.51 -9.03
C GLU A 5 5.41 -8.38 -7.91
N ASP A 6 6.72 -8.28 -7.67
CA ASP A 6 7.38 -8.92 -6.54
C ASP A 6 7.20 -8.10 -5.25
N HIS A 7 6.55 -8.71 -4.26
CA HIS A 7 6.27 -8.11 -2.96
C HIS A 7 7.01 -8.78 -1.80
N SER A 8 8.06 -9.54 -2.08
CA SER A 8 8.87 -10.25 -1.08
C SER A 8 9.39 -9.30 0.03
N LYS A 9 9.80 -8.09 -0.33
CA LYS A 9 10.41 -7.11 0.59
C LYS A 9 9.44 -6.48 1.59
N VAL A 10 8.14 -6.56 1.33
CA VAL A 10 7.11 -5.92 2.15
C VAL A 10 6.24 -6.93 2.90
N GLN A 11 6.56 -8.23 2.86
CA GLN A 11 5.76 -9.28 3.49
C GLN A 11 5.59 -9.07 5.00
N SER A 12 6.66 -8.71 5.72
CA SER A 12 6.60 -8.45 7.16
C SER A 12 5.69 -7.25 7.51
N ILE A 13 5.65 -6.24 6.64
CA ILE A 13 4.70 -5.13 6.78
C ILE A 13 3.29 -5.64 6.50
N MET A 14 3.07 -6.42 5.44
CA MET A 14 1.74 -6.96 5.12
C MET A 14 1.16 -7.78 6.27
N GLU A 15 1.98 -8.55 6.98
CA GLU A 15 1.56 -9.36 8.14
C GLU A 15 0.96 -8.51 9.26
N SER A 16 1.51 -7.33 9.53
CA SER A 16 1.04 -6.42 10.60
C SER A 16 -0.20 -5.62 10.23
N LEU A 17 -0.55 -5.55 8.93
CA LEU A 17 -1.69 -4.78 8.47
C LEU A 17 -3.04 -5.44 8.81
N PRO A 18 -4.10 -4.64 9.02
CA PRO A 18 -5.44 -5.15 9.28
C PRO A 18 -6.00 -5.90 8.07
N LEU A 19 -6.83 -6.90 8.37
CA LEU A 19 -7.60 -7.60 7.35
C LEU A 19 -8.72 -6.70 6.82
N ASP A 20 -9.06 -6.89 5.55
CA ASP A 20 -10.16 -6.24 4.86
C ASP A 20 -11.19 -7.28 4.40
N GLN A 21 -12.33 -7.29 5.09
CA GLN A 21 -13.45 -8.21 4.87
C GLN A 21 -14.67 -7.50 4.25
N GLY A 22 -14.48 -6.41 3.48
CA GLY A 22 -15.61 -5.74 2.83
C GLY A 22 -15.47 -4.24 2.58
N GLY A 23 -14.28 -3.67 2.82
CA GLY A 23 -14.00 -2.24 2.70
C GLY A 23 -13.78 -1.76 1.27
N LYS A 24 -13.56 -0.44 1.16
CA LYS A 24 -13.20 0.21 -0.10
C LYS A 24 -11.83 -0.30 -0.58
N GLY A 25 -11.74 -0.64 -1.86
CA GLY A 25 -10.53 -1.25 -2.42
C GLY A 25 -10.40 -2.75 -2.14
N ARG A 26 -11.47 -3.42 -1.70
CA ARG A 26 -11.48 -4.89 -1.57
C ARG A 26 -10.92 -5.56 -2.82
N HIS A 27 -10.07 -6.57 -2.60
CA HIS A 27 -9.29 -7.29 -3.61
C HIS A 27 -8.14 -6.53 -4.25
N LYS A 28 -7.96 -5.22 -4.03
CA LYS A 28 -6.80 -4.51 -4.56
C LYS A 28 -5.52 -4.97 -3.88
N CYS A 29 -4.41 -4.92 -4.60
CA CYS A 29 -3.11 -5.34 -4.07
C CYS A 29 -2.64 -4.38 -2.97
N ALA A 30 -2.70 -4.82 -1.71
CA ALA A 30 -2.27 -4.02 -0.56
C ALA A 30 -0.77 -3.68 -0.62
N ALA A 31 0.07 -4.58 -1.12
CA ALA A 31 1.50 -4.32 -1.28
C ALA A 31 1.78 -3.20 -2.30
N CYS A 32 1.11 -3.20 -3.45
CA CYS A 32 1.21 -2.06 -4.39
C CYS A 32 0.69 -0.75 -3.77
N ALA A 33 -0.36 -0.82 -2.95
CA ALA A 33 -0.87 0.36 -2.24
C ALA A 33 0.18 0.91 -1.28
N TYR A 34 0.89 0.05 -0.54
CA TYR A 34 2.03 0.43 0.29
C TYR A 34 3.12 1.13 -0.53
N ASP A 35 3.55 0.54 -1.65
CA ASP A 35 4.61 1.12 -2.47
C ASP A 35 4.23 2.51 -3.00
N LEU A 36 2.99 2.70 -3.45
CA LEU A 36 2.49 4.02 -3.88
C LEU A 36 2.44 5.01 -2.73
N GLY A 37 1.97 4.56 -1.55
CA GLY A 37 1.98 5.36 -0.33
C GLY A 37 3.38 5.83 0.00
N PHE A 38 4.36 4.91 -0.01
CA PHE A 38 5.76 5.21 0.25
C PHE A 38 6.32 6.28 -0.68
N GLN A 39 6.06 6.18 -1.98
CA GLN A 39 6.52 7.20 -2.93
C GLN A 39 5.85 8.55 -2.71
N ALA A 40 4.55 8.58 -2.39
CA ALA A 40 3.84 9.82 -2.07
C ALA A 40 4.38 10.47 -0.78
N GLY A 41 4.63 9.67 0.25
CA GLY A 41 5.20 10.12 1.53
C GLY A 41 6.62 10.63 1.38
N TYR A 42 7.46 9.94 0.63
CA TYR A 42 8.84 10.37 0.36
C TYR A 42 8.91 11.70 -0.42
N ARG A 43 7.89 11.98 -1.25
CA ARG A 43 7.72 13.26 -1.96
C ARG A 43 6.99 14.34 -1.15
N LEU A 44 6.56 14.02 0.08
CA LEU A 44 5.77 14.90 0.94
C LEU A 44 4.50 15.44 0.25
N GLU A 45 3.79 14.58 -0.49
CA GLU A 45 2.56 14.96 -1.18
C GLU A 45 1.44 15.36 -0.21
N GLY A 46 1.13 16.66 -0.14
CA GLY A 46 0.11 17.20 0.78
C GLY A 46 -1.34 16.94 0.38
N LYS A 47 -1.59 16.45 -0.84
CA LYS A 47 -2.93 16.10 -1.32
C LYS A 47 -2.89 14.76 -2.03
N ILE A 48 -3.67 13.81 -1.51
CA ILE A 48 -3.74 12.44 -2.02
C ILE A 48 -5.19 12.11 -2.30
N ASP A 49 -5.48 11.70 -3.53
CA ASP A 49 -6.75 11.08 -3.87
C ASP A 49 -6.65 9.57 -3.72
N ILE A 50 -6.87 9.10 -2.49
CA ILE A 50 -6.70 7.69 -2.16
C ILE A 50 -7.70 6.80 -2.93
N THR A 51 -8.88 7.32 -3.28
CA THR A 51 -9.88 6.54 -4.02
C THR A 51 -9.35 6.21 -5.41
N ASN A 52 -8.86 7.23 -6.13
CA ASN A 52 -8.28 7.04 -7.47
C ASN A 52 -7.02 6.18 -7.45
N VAL A 53 -6.16 6.34 -6.42
CA VAL A 53 -5.00 5.48 -6.22
C VAL A 53 -5.44 4.02 -6.14
N LEU A 54 -6.40 3.70 -5.27
CA LEU A 54 -6.84 2.33 -5.07
C LEU A 54 -7.58 1.74 -6.27
N ASP A 55 -8.37 2.54 -6.98
CA ASP A 55 -9.08 2.10 -8.18
C ASP A 55 -8.11 1.73 -9.31
N SER A 56 -6.98 2.43 -9.41
CA SER A 56 -5.90 2.12 -10.36
C SER A 56 -5.18 0.79 -10.08
N LEU A 57 -5.28 0.27 -8.85
CA LEU A 57 -4.55 -0.93 -8.46
C LEU A 57 -5.10 -2.18 -9.14
N LYS A 58 -4.16 -3.08 -9.44
CA LYS A 58 -4.47 -4.45 -9.84
C LYS A 58 -5.00 -5.26 -8.65
N GLU A 59 -5.70 -6.34 -8.93
CA GLU A 59 -6.21 -7.24 -7.89
C GLU A 59 -5.09 -8.11 -7.32
N SER A 60 -5.13 -8.36 -6.02
CA SER A 60 -4.19 -9.21 -5.29
C SER A 60 -4.34 -10.67 -5.73
N GLN A 61 -3.23 -11.31 -6.10
CA GLN A 61 -3.24 -12.69 -6.60
C GLN A 61 -2.89 -13.71 -5.51
N ALA A 62 -1.95 -13.41 -4.61
CA ALA A 62 -1.35 -14.38 -3.68
C ALA A 62 -0.63 -13.70 -2.48
N GLN A 63 -0.13 -14.50 -1.53
CA GLN A 63 0.76 -14.12 -0.41
C GLN A 63 0.13 -13.21 0.68
N GLY A 64 0.96 -12.66 1.59
CA GLY A 64 0.53 -11.96 2.81
C GLY A 64 -0.31 -10.70 2.60
N GLN A 65 -0.27 -10.13 1.39
CA GLN A 65 -1.09 -9.00 0.96
C GLN A 65 -2.55 -9.37 0.60
N ARG A 66 -2.90 -10.66 0.54
CA ARG A 66 -4.29 -11.07 0.35
C ARG A 66 -5.11 -10.70 1.58
N HIS A 67 -6.33 -10.24 1.33
CA HIS A 67 -7.27 -9.83 2.38
C HIS A 67 -6.71 -8.76 3.32
N LYS A 68 -5.65 -8.03 2.96
CA LYS A 68 -5.15 -6.89 3.73
C LYS A 68 -5.77 -5.61 3.21
N SER A 69 -6.01 -4.66 4.11
CA SER A 69 -6.56 -3.36 3.75
C SER A 69 -5.56 -2.56 2.91
N PRO A 70 -5.87 -2.25 1.64
CA PRO A 70 -4.98 -1.44 0.81
C PRO A 70 -4.97 0.03 1.27
N HIS A 71 -6.02 0.48 1.99
CA HIS A 71 -6.02 1.78 2.66
C HIS A 71 -4.97 1.84 3.76
N ALA A 72 -4.97 0.85 4.67
CA ALA A 72 -4.00 0.78 5.75
C ALA A 72 -2.58 0.63 5.19
N ALA A 73 -2.42 -0.19 4.14
CA ALA A 73 -1.14 -0.36 3.47
C ALA A 73 -0.62 0.95 2.88
N PHE A 74 -1.45 1.70 2.16
CA PHE A 74 -1.08 3.01 1.62
C PHE A 74 -0.68 3.99 2.73
N ALA A 75 -1.47 4.08 3.81
CA ALA A 75 -1.17 4.97 4.92
C ALA A 75 0.15 4.61 5.62
N GLN A 76 0.39 3.31 5.85
CA GLN A 76 1.67 2.84 6.40
C GLN A 76 2.84 3.17 5.49
N GLY A 77 2.69 2.92 4.19
CA GLY A 77 3.69 3.30 3.19
C GLY A 77 3.99 4.79 3.22
N TYR A 78 2.95 5.63 3.23
CA TYR A 78 3.10 7.07 3.30
C TYR A 78 3.90 7.51 4.53
N LEU A 79 3.55 7.02 5.71
CA LEU A 79 4.29 7.31 6.94
C LEU A 79 5.77 6.89 6.82
N ASP A 80 6.03 5.67 6.34
CA ASP A 80 7.39 5.16 6.17
C ASP A 80 8.21 6.00 5.17
N GLY A 81 7.57 6.46 4.09
CA GLY A 81 8.16 7.34 3.09
C GLY A 81 8.54 8.70 3.67
N VAL A 82 7.65 9.31 4.45
CA VAL A 82 7.92 10.57 5.17
C VAL A 82 9.11 10.39 6.13
N ASN A 83 9.09 9.34 6.94
CA ASN A 83 10.19 9.03 7.87
C ASN A 83 11.52 8.87 7.12
N LYS A 84 11.50 8.20 5.97
CA LYS A 84 12.70 8.00 5.14
C LYS A 84 13.22 9.30 4.52
N TYR A 85 12.34 10.23 4.15
CA TYR A 85 12.74 11.56 3.68
C TYR A 85 13.55 12.29 4.76
N TYR A 86 13.04 12.32 6.00
CA TYR A 86 13.71 13.01 7.10
C TYR A 86 14.95 12.28 7.62
N SER A 87 15.02 10.95 7.55
CA SER A 87 16.19 10.19 7.99
C SER A 87 17.42 10.34 7.08
N LYS A 88 17.24 10.88 5.86
CA LYS A 88 18.30 11.11 4.88
C LYS A 88 18.80 12.56 4.88
N ARG A 89 18.20 13.41 5.69
CA ARG A 89 18.53 14.82 5.84
C ARG A 89 19.55 15.00 6.95
#